data_AF-A0A172T4N6-F1
#
_entry.id   AF-A0A172T4N6-F1
#
_cell.length_a   1.000
_cell.length_b   1.000
_cell.length_c   1.000
_cell.angle_alpha   90.00
_cell.angle_beta   90.00
_cell.angle_gamma   90.00
#
_symmetry.space_group_name_H-M   'P 1'
#
loop_
_entity.id
_entity.type
_entity.pdbx_description
1 polymer ?
#
loop_
_entity_poly.entity_id
_entity_poly.type
_entity_poly.pdbx_seq_one_letter_code
_entity_poly.pdbx_strand_id
1 'polypeptide(L)'
;MKTLKLTFIFLLSNIFCLPLFSQNSNSTNNIEYFTQKFLNTRSSKNIEELKNLLSLLENEIKNNSNKSSNYVKIRTLLSEVYFEYGQLLNDNKLKERHYNLALQEAKDIIKADPENGKAYFIAAMSSAALIDFVNVFQKLQLMNDFDFYIERAIKYTQDNLDKAIAYIAKGVRFMNPPWPF
;
A
#
# COMPACT_ATOMS: atom_id res chain seq x y z
N MET A 1 -53.46 15.56 -5.80
CA MET A 1 -52.06 16.01 -5.59
C MET A 1 -51.48 15.80 -4.18
N LYS A 2 -52.27 15.51 -3.13
CA LYS A 2 -51.71 15.25 -1.78
C LYS A 2 -51.21 13.81 -1.56
N THR A 3 -51.79 12.83 -2.26
CA THR A 3 -51.41 11.41 -2.14
C THR A 3 -50.08 11.06 -2.81
N LEU A 4 -49.71 11.79 -3.88
CA LEU A 4 -48.46 11.56 -4.61
C LEU A 4 -47.20 11.97 -3.82
N LYS A 5 -47.33 12.90 -2.86
CA LYS A 5 -46.21 13.31 -1.99
C LYS A 5 -45.92 12.28 -0.89
N LEU A 6 -46.93 11.54 -0.45
CA LEU A 6 -46.79 10.57 0.64
C LEU A 6 -46.09 9.28 0.17
N THR A 7 -46.34 8.85 -1.08
CA THR A 7 -45.66 7.71 -1.69
C THR A 7 -44.20 8.01 -2.00
N PHE A 8 -43.86 9.25 -2.37
CA PHE A 8 -42.47 9.65 -2.62
C PHE A 8 -41.62 9.66 -1.33
N ILE A 9 -42.22 10.02 -0.19
CA ILE A 9 -41.56 10.00 1.12
C ILE A 9 -41.29 8.57 1.61
N PHE A 10 -42.21 7.63 1.33
CA PHE A 10 -42.01 6.20 1.63
C PHE A 10 -40.95 5.53 0.73
N LEU A 11 -40.78 6.01 -0.50
CA LEU A 11 -39.75 5.50 -1.41
C LEU A 11 -38.34 5.96 -1.00
N LEU A 12 -38.23 7.17 -0.43
CA LEU A 12 -36.97 7.72 0.07
C LEU A 12 -36.51 7.11 1.41
N SER A 13 -37.43 6.59 2.25
CA SER A 13 -37.02 5.98 3.53
C SER A 13 -36.46 4.55 3.39
N ASN A 14 -36.68 3.89 2.25
CA ASN A 14 -36.17 2.54 1.98
C ASN A 14 -34.72 2.51 1.46
N ILE A 15 -34.11 3.66 1.18
CA ILE A 15 -32.70 3.74 0.72
C ILE A 15 -31.71 3.76 1.90
N PHE A 16 -32.18 3.91 3.15
CA PHE A 16 -31.31 4.02 4.33
C PHE A 16 -31.14 2.74 5.16
N CYS A 17 -31.60 1.58 4.67
CA CYS A 17 -31.24 0.30 5.26
C CYS A 17 -29.85 -0.12 4.76
N LEU A 18 -28.81 0.47 5.34
CA LEU A 18 -27.47 -0.11 5.30
C LEU A 18 -27.56 -1.50 5.96
N PRO A 19 -27.14 -2.59 5.30
CA PRO A 19 -26.95 -3.84 6.01
C PRO A 19 -25.85 -3.61 7.04
N LEU A 20 -26.22 -3.73 8.32
CA LEU A 20 -25.26 -3.96 9.40
C LEU A 20 -24.42 -5.17 9.00
N PHE A 21 -23.20 -4.92 8.53
CA PHE A 21 -22.25 -5.97 8.21
C PHE A 21 -21.94 -6.73 9.50
N SER A 22 -22.54 -7.91 9.61
CA SER A 22 -22.20 -8.93 10.58
C SER A 22 -20.74 -9.29 10.42
N GLN A 23 -19.91 -8.91 11.40
CA GLN A 23 -18.51 -9.32 11.49
C GLN A 23 -18.47 -10.80 11.90
N ASN A 24 -18.46 -11.68 10.90
CA ASN A 24 -18.06 -13.06 11.10
C ASN A 24 -16.54 -13.15 10.92
N SER A 25 -15.81 -13.41 12.00
CA SER A 25 -14.34 -13.47 12.03
C SER A 25 -13.83 -14.83 11.54
N ASN A 26 -13.73 -15.00 10.23
CA ASN A 26 -12.92 -16.06 9.62
C ASN A 26 -11.69 -15.42 8.98
N SER A 27 -10.49 -15.99 9.15
CA SER A 27 -9.21 -15.32 8.84
C SER A 27 -9.01 -14.82 7.40
N THR A 28 -9.78 -15.32 6.43
CA THR A 28 -9.88 -14.80 5.06
C THR A 28 -10.57 -13.43 4.99
N ASN A 29 -11.48 -13.14 5.92
CA ASN A 29 -12.19 -11.86 6.00
C ASN A 29 -11.28 -10.72 6.48
N ASN A 30 -10.18 -11.01 7.19
CA ASN A 30 -9.30 -9.97 7.73
C ASN A 30 -8.47 -9.29 6.65
N ILE A 31 -7.84 -10.06 5.75
CA ILE A 31 -6.99 -9.46 4.70
C ILE A 31 -7.82 -8.67 3.69
N GLU A 32 -8.99 -9.18 3.31
CA GLU A 32 -9.90 -8.47 2.40
C GLU A 32 -10.43 -7.19 3.04
N TYR A 33 -10.82 -7.25 4.32
CA TYR A 33 -11.19 -6.06 5.11
C TYR A 33 -10.09 -5.00 5.10
N PHE A 34 -8.85 -5.37 5.43
CA PHE A 34 -7.74 -4.43 5.45
C PHE A 34 -7.44 -3.87 4.06
N THR A 35 -7.52 -4.71 3.02
CA THR A 35 -7.28 -4.29 1.63
C THR A 35 -8.32 -3.27 1.19
N GLN A 36 -9.61 -3.52 1.45
CA GLN A 36 -10.67 -2.57 1.12
C GLN A 36 -10.53 -1.27 1.90
N LYS A 37 -10.21 -1.35 3.20
CA LYS A 37 -9.94 -0.17 4.01
C LYS A 37 -8.78 0.64 3.45
N PHE A 38 -7.68 -0.02 3.08
CA PHE A 38 -6.54 0.63 2.45
C PHE A 38 -6.91 1.34 1.15
N LEU A 39 -7.61 0.67 0.23
CA LEU A 39 -8.01 1.24 -1.06
C LEU A 39 -8.89 2.49 -0.89
N ASN A 40 -9.88 2.41 0.02
CA ASN A 40 -10.77 3.54 0.32
C ASN A 40 -10.00 4.72 0.91
N THR A 41 -9.16 4.46 1.90
CA THR A 41 -8.39 5.51 2.57
C THR A 41 -7.33 6.13 1.65
N ARG A 42 -6.66 5.32 0.81
CA ARG A 42 -5.70 5.81 -0.18
C ARG A 42 -6.36 6.74 -1.20
N SER A 43 -7.54 6.37 -1.68
CA SER A 43 -8.33 7.19 -2.62
C SER A 43 -8.70 8.55 -2.02
N SER A 44 -9.11 8.58 -0.75
CA SER A 44 -9.46 9.83 -0.05
C SER A 44 -8.24 10.62 0.47
N LYS A 45 -7.03 10.04 0.40
CA LYS A 45 -5.79 10.59 0.99
C LYS A 45 -5.95 10.98 2.46
N ASN A 46 -6.76 10.23 3.21
CA ASN A 46 -7.00 10.53 4.63
C ASN A 46 -5.85 10.01 5.50
N ILE A 47 -5.00 10.94 5.95
CA ILE A 47 -3.81 10.65 6.75
C ILE A 47 -4.12 9.97 8.09
N GLU A 48 -5.21 10.36 8.76
CA GLU A 48 -5.56 9.82 10.08
C GLU A 48 -6.09 8.39 9.96
N GLU A 49 -6.89 8.12 8.93
CA GLU A 49 -7.33 6.76 8.63
C GLU A 49 -6.16 5.83 8.25
N LEU A 50 -5.16 6.32 7.49
CA LEU A 50 -3.95 5.54 7.16
C LEU A 50 -3.14 5.22 8.42
N LYS A 51 -2.97 6.19 9.31
CA LYS A 51 -2.32 5.99 10.61
C LYS A 51 -3.03 4.95 11.47
N ASN A 52 -4.36 5.02 11.51
CA ASN A 52 -5.18 4.04 12.22
C ASN A 52 -5.07 2.64 11.59
N LEU A 53 -5.09 2.55 10.27
CA LEU A 53 -4.90 1.28 9.56
C LEU A 53 -3.51 0.68 9.83
N LEU A 54 -2.47 1.50 9.81
CA LEU A 54 -1.10 1.11 10.12
C LEU A 54 -1.03 0.48 11.53
N SER A 55 -1.60 1.15 12.53
CA SER A 55 -1.65 0.65 13.91
C SER A 55 -2.42 -0.67 14.03
N LEU A 56 -3.51 -0.83 13.27
CA LEU A 56 -4.29 -2.08 13.25
C LEU A 56 -3.49 -3.24 12.64
N LEU A 57 -2.80 -3.01 11.53
CA LEU A 57 -1.98 -4.01 10.85
C LEU A 57 -0.77 -4.43 11.70
N GLU A 58 -0.10 -3.48 12.34
CA GLU A 58 1.00 -3.76 13.28
C GLU A 58 0.53 -4.65 14.44
N ASN A 59 -0.64 -4.35 15.01
CA ASN A 59 -1.22 -5.15 16.09
C ASN A 59 -1.63 -6.55 15.62
N GLU A 60 -2.21 -6.67 14.42
CA GLU A 60 -2.54 -7.98 13.84
C GLU A 60 -1.28 -8.84 13.68
N ILE A 61 -0.19 -8.28 13.14
CA ILE A 61 1.09 -9.00 12.97
C ILE A 61 1.68 -9.41 14.32
N LYS A 62 1.59 -8.54 15.34
CA LYS A 62 2.12 -8.83 16.68
C LYS A 62 1.34 -9.96 17.37
N ASN A 63 0.01 -9.97 17.22
CA ASN A 63 -0.87 -10.93 17.89
C ASN A 63 -0.94 -12.27 17.16
N ASN A 64 -0.63 -12.30 15.87
CA ASN A 64 -0.76 -13.49 15.01
C ASN A 64 0.62 -14.09 14.70
N SER A 65 1.17 -14.86 15.66
CA SER A 65 2.51 -15.47 15.56
C SER A 65 2.61 -16.64 14.58
N ASN A 66 1.48 -17.15 14.10
CA ASN A 66 1.46 -18.24 13.13
C ASN A 66 1.68 -17.67 11.73
N LYS A 67 2.85 -17.98 11.15
CA LYS A 67 3.30 -17.64 9.78
C LYS A 67 2.45 -18.33 8.70
N SER A 68 1.14 -18.13 8.72
CA SER A 68 0.22 -18.60 7.69
C SER A 68 0.47 -17.87 6.37
N SER A 69 -0.07 -18.36 5.26
CA SER A 69 0.00 -17.68 3.95
C SER A 69 -0.60 -16.26 4.00
N ASN A 70 -1.56 -16.00 4.89
CA ASN A 70 -2.14 -14.67 5.10
C ASN A 70 -1.16 -13.71 5.79
N TYR A 71 -0.21 -14.23 6.58
CA TYR A 71 0.79 -13.41 7.27
C TYR A 71 1.66 -12.62 6.28
N VAL A 72 2.11 -13.28 5.20
CA VAL A 72 2.90 -12.62 4.13
C VAL A 72 2.08 -11.53 3.44
N LYS A 73 0.79 -11.79 3.17
CA LYS A 73 -0.11 -10.80 2.55
C LYS A 73 -0.37 -9.59 3.45
N ILE A 74 -0.61 -9.81 4.74
CA ILE A 74 -0.80 -8.73 5.73
C ILE A 74 0.48 -7.89 5.85
N ARG A 75 1.66 -8.51 5.90
CA ARG A 75 2.94 -7.78 5.90
C ARG A 75 3.17 -7.00 4.62
N THR A 76 2.81 -7.56 3.47
CA THR A 76 2.89 -6.86 2.18
C THR A 76 1.99 -5.63 2.17
N LEU A 77 0.77 -5.75 2.69
CA LEU A 77 -0.14 -4.61 2.84
C LEU A 77 0.40 -3.58 3.84
N LEU A 78 0.96 -4.01 4.98
CA LEU A 78 1.59 -3.10 5.94
C LEU A 78 2.75 -2.31 5.30
N SER A 79 3.59 -2.98 4.52
CA SER A 79 4.68 -2.34 3.77
C SER A 79 4.15 -1.26 2.81
N GLU A 80 3.06 -1.53 2.10
CA GLU A 80 2.41 -0.54 1.22
C GLU A 80 1.80 0.62 2.00
N VAL A 81 1.18 0.34 3.16
CA VAL A 81 0.58 1.35 4.04
C VAL A 81 1.64 2.25 4.64
N TYR A 82 2.81 1.72 5.05
CA TYR A 82 3.95 2.53 5.47
C TYR A 82 4.37 3.51 4.38
N PHE A 83 4.50 3.03 3.14
CA PHE A 83 4.90 3.86 2.01
C PHE A 83 3.87 4.97 1.75
N GLU A 84 2.59 4.63 1.61
CA GLU A 84 1.52 5.60 1.35
C GLU A 84 1.35 6.61 2.49
N TYR A 85 1.42 6.16 3.75
CA TYR A 85 1.38 7.07 4.89
C TYR A 85 2.57 8.04 4.85
N GLY A 86 3.78 7.54 4.58
CA GLY A 86 4.98 8.36 4.39
C GLY A 86 4.78 9.45 3.32
N GLN A 87 4.15 9.14 2.19
CA GLN A 87 3.91 10.12 1.12
C GLN A 87 3.08 11.34 1.57
N LEU A 88 2.13 11.13 2.49
CA LEU A 88 1.22 12.17 2.96
C LEU A 88 1.77 13.01 4.13
N LEU A 89 2.89 12.62 4.73
CA LEU A 89 3.48 13.36 5.84
C LEU A 89 4.16 14.65 5.36
N ASN A 90 4.10 15.70 6.18
CA ASN A 90 4.80 16.96 5.91
C ASN A 90 6.21 17.00 6.52
N ASP A 91 6.48 16.20 7.56
CA ASP A 91 7.78 16.17 8.24
C ASP A 91 8.76 15.23 7.53
N ASN A 92 9.86 15.76 7.01
CA ASN A 92 10.84 15.00 6.24
C ASN A 92 11.48 13.84 7.01
N LYS A 93 11.74 13.99 8.32
CA LYS A 93 12.33 12.91 9.12
C LYS A 93 11.34 11.77 9.29
N LEU A 94 10.05 12.10 9.50
CA LEU A 94 9.02 11.08 9.57
C LEU A 94 8.78 10.42 8.21
N LYS A 95 8.82 11.17 7.10
CA LYS A 95 8.77 10.60 5.74
C LYS A 95 9.85 9.56 5.52
N GLU A 96 11.10 9.96 5.74
CA GLU A 96 12.28 9.08 5.61
C GLU A 96 12.13 7.81 6.46
N ARG A 97 11.69 7.96 7.72
CA ARG A 97 11.46 6.81 8.61
C ARG A 97 10.46 5.83 8.02
N HIS A 98 9.33 6.31 7.50
CA HIS A 98 8.27 5.44 6.97
C HIS A 98 8.67 4.79 5.64
N TYR A 99 9.41 5.48 4.77
CA TYR A 99 9.97 4.85 3.57
C TYR A 99 10.99 3.77 3.90
N ASN A 100 11.82 3.98 4.94
CA ASN A 100 12.74 2.94 5.43
C ASN A 100 11.99 1.73 6.00
N LEU A 101 10.93 1.93 6.78
CA LEU A 101 10.09 0.84 7.29
C LEU A 101 9.43 0.07 6.15
N ALA A 102 8.86 0.77 5.16
CA ALA A 102 8.29 0.16 3.98
C ALA A 102 9.31 -0.71 3.23
N LEU A 103 10.51 -0.15 2.97
CA LEU A 103 11.59 -0.86 2.29
C LEU A 103 12.09 -2.07 3.07
N GLN A 104 12.26 -1.95 4.39
CA GLN A 104 12.69 -3.05 5.24
C GLN A 104 11.68 -4.19 5.25
N GLU A 105 10.40 -3.88 5.47
CA GLU A 105 9.33 -4.89 5.42
C GLU A 105 9.29 -5.59 4.06
N ALA A 106 9.36 -4.83 2.96
CA ALA A 106 9.39 -5.38 1.61
C ALA A 106 10.59 -6.32 1.40
N LYS A 107 11.79 -5.93 1.83
CA LYS A 107 12.99 -6.78 1.75
C LYS A 107 12.83 -8.07 2.53
N ASP A 108 12.25 -8.01 3.73
CA ASP A 108 12.04 -9.20 4.56
C ASP A 108 10.94 -10.12 4.01
N ILE A 109 9.93 -9.56 3.33
CA ILE A 109 8.94 -10.33 2.58
C ILE A 109 9.60 -11.03 1.39
N ILE A 110 10.41 -10.32 0.60
CA ILE A 110 11.13 -10.90 -0.56
C ILE A 110 12.03 -12.06 -0.14
N LYS A 111 12.69 -11.98 1.03
CA LYS A 111 13.49 -13.09 1.56
C LYS A 111 12.63 -14.33 1.86
N ALA A 112 11.41 -14.14 2.35
CA ALA A 112 10.50 -15.21 2.72
C ALA A 112 9.71 -15.76 1.53
N ASP A 113 9.40 -14.89 0.57
CA ASP A 113 8.63 -15.16 -0.64
C ASP A 113 9.29 -14.43 -1.84
N PRO A 114 10.30 -15.07 -2.48
CA PRO A 114 11.06 -14.48 -3.58
C PRO A 114 10.28 -14.27 -4.87
N GLU A 115 9.01 -14.68 -4.93
CA GLU A 115 8.13 -14.47 -6.08
C GLU A 115 7.04 -13.42 -5.78
N ASN A 116 7.15 -12.70 -4.68
CA ASN A 116 6.22 -11.65 -4.32
C ASN A 116 6.43 -10.37 -5.15
N GLY A 117 5.79 -10.30 -6.32
CA GLY A 117 5.88 -9.16 -7.24
C GLY A 117 5.49 -7.82 -6.59
N LYS A 118 4.49 -7.82 -5.69
CA LYS A 118 4.04 -6.62 -4.99
C LYS A 118 5.08 -6.09 -4.00
N ALA A 119 5.73 -6.98 -3.24
CA ALA A 119 6.82 -6.59 -2.34
C ALA A 119 8.00 -6.00 -3.12
N TYR A 120 8.35 -6.59 -4.27
CA TYR A 120 9.33 -6.01 -5.19
C TYR A 120 8.94 -4.60 -5.66
N PHE A 121 7.68 -4.40 -6.04
CA PHE A 121 7.20 -3.07 -6.45
C PHE A 121 7.33 -2.04 -5.31
N ILE A 122 6.92 -2.39 -4.09
CA ILE A 122 7.01 -1.50 -2.92
C ILE A 122 8.48 -1.19 -2.58
N ALA A 123 9.37 -2.18 -2.68
CA ALA A 123 10.80 -1.98 -2.47
C ALA A 123 11.39 -1.01 -3.50
N ALA A 124 11.01 -1.13 -4.77
CA ALA A 124 11.41 -0.18 -5.80
C ALA A 124 10.93 1.24 -5.45
N MET A 125 9.63 1.43 -5.25
CA MET A 125 9.05 2.74 -4.96
C MET A 125 9.64 3.40 -3.71
N SER A 126 9.86 2.61 -2.65
CA SER A 126 10.49 3.09 -1.41
C SER A 126 11.94 3.51 -1.64
N SER A 127 12.69 2.75 -2.44
CA SER A 127 14.08 3.10 -2.79
C SER A 127 14.14 4.42 -3.58
N ALA A 128 13.23 4.61 -4.53
CA ALA A 128 13.13 5.87 -5.28
C ALA A 128 12.78 7.06 -4.36
N ALA A 129 11.82 6.89 -3.46
CA ALA A 129 11.44 7.94 -2.52
C ALA A 129 12.58 8.32 -1.55
N LEU A 130 13.42 7.35 -1.16
CA LEU A 130 14.55 7.59 -0.26
C LEU A 130 15.70 8.39 -0.87
N ILE A 131 15.75 8.54 -2.21
CA ILE A 131 16.81 9.29 -2.90
C ILE A 131 16.94 10.71 -2.36
N ASP A 132 15.83 11.37 -2.04
CA ASP A 132 15.83 12.78 -1.61
C ASP A 132 16.40 12.99 -0.20
N PHE A 133 16.60 11.91 0.57
CA PHE A 133 17.02 11.96 1.97
C PHE A 133 18.50 11.57 2.18
N VAL A 134 19.20 11.17 1.12
CA VAL A 134 20.53 10.57 1.22
C VAL A 134 21.60 11.33 0.43
N ASN A 135 22.87 11.03 0.72
CA ASN A 135 24.00 11.63 0.00
C ASN A 135 24.16 11.05 -1.41
N VAL A 136 24.97 11.70 -2.24
CA VAL A 136 25.14 11.38 -3.65
C VAL A 136 25.53 9.91 -3.95
N PHE A 137 26.37 9.29 -3.12
CA PHE A 137 26.79 7.90 -3.32
C PHE A 137 25.66 6.93 -2.96
N GLN A 138 24.91 7.25 -1.91
CA GLN A 138 23.72 6.49 -1.52
C GLN A 138 22.60 6.63 -2.56
N LYS A 139 22.45 7.81 -3.21
CA LYS A 139 21.50 7.99 -4.32
C LYS A 139 21.76 6.99 -5.44
N LEU A 140 23.01 6.87 -5.90
CA LEU A 140 23.39 5.89 -6.92
C LEU A 140 23.02 4.46 -6.52
N GLN A 141 23.29 4.09 -5.27
CA GLN A 141 22.91 2.76 -4.77
C GLN A 141 21.39 2.57 -4.79
N LEU A 142 20.60 3.53 -4.30
CA LEU A 142 19.14 3.45 -4.30
C LEU A 142 18.55 3.39 -5.71
N MET A 143 19.20 4.02 -6.69
CA MET A 143 18.79 3.95 -8.09
C MET A 143 19.04 2.54 -8.67
N ASN A 144 20.18 1.94 -8.36
CA ASN A 144 20.46 0.55 -8.74
C ASN A 144 19.49 -0.43 -8.04
N ASP A 145 19.19 -0.19 -6.75
CA ASP A 145 18.19 -0.95 -5.99
C ASP A 145 16.80 -0.83 -6.65
N PHE A 146 16.38 0.39 -7.04
CA PHE A 146 15.14 0.60 -7.79
C PHE A 146 15.11 -0.24 -9.06
N ASP A 147 16.15 -0.16 -9.89
CA ASP A 147 16.23 -0.87 -11.16
C ASP A 147 16.18 -2.38 -10.95
N PHE A 148 16.89 -2.90 -9.94
CA PHE A 148 16.82 -4.31 -9.56
C PHE A 148 15.41 -4.75 -9.12
N TYR A 149 14.77 -3.99 -8.23
CA TYR A 149 13.47 -4.35 -7.69
C TYR A 149 12.35 -4.23 -8.71
N ILE A 150 12.35 -3.19 -9.57
CA ILE A 150 11.26 -2.97 -10.53
C ILE A 150 11.24 -4.04 -11.62
N GLU A 151 12.40 -4.52 -12.08
CA GLU A 151 12.49 -5.62 -13.05
C GLU A 151 11.92 -6.92 -12.46
N ARG A 152 12.18 -7.18 -11.17
CA ARG A 152 11.62 -8.33 -10.46
C ARG A 152 10.12 -8.17 -10.20
N ALA A 153 9.66 -6.96 -9.92
CA ALA A 153 8.23 -6.66 -9.81
C ALA A 153 7.50 -6.99 -11.12
N ILE A 154 8.02 -6.53 -12.26
CA ILE A 154 7.48 -6.83 -13.59
C ILE A 154 7.47 -8.34 -13.86
N LYS A 155 8.56 -9.03 -13.51
CA LYS A 155 8.71 -10.48 -13.72
C LYS A 155 7.70 -11.31 -12.94
N TYR A 156 7.51 -11.01 -11.65
CA TYR A 156 6.77 -11.87 -10.74
C TYR A 156 5.29 -11.47 -10.56
N THR A 157 4.92 -10.24 -10.91
CA THR A 157 3.53 -9.81 -10.87
C THR A 157 2.72 -10.51 -11.95
N GLN A 158 1.59 -11.13 -11.58
CA GLN A 158 0.70 -11.80 -12.54
C GLN A 158 -0.41 -10.87 -13.03
N ASP A 159 -0.90 -9.96 -12.18
CA ASP A 159 -1.93 -9.01 -12.56
C ASP A 159 -1.42 -8.02 -13.62
N ASN A 160 -2.20 -7.85 -14.69
CA ASN A 160 -1.79 -7.02 -15.83
C ASN A 160 -1.78 -5.53 -15.51
N LEU A 161 -2.67 -5.06 -14.62
CA LEU A 161 -2.72 -3.65 -14.24
C LEU A 161 -1.52 -3.30 -13.36
N ASP A 162 -1.23 -4.09 -12.34
CA ASP A 162 -0.05 -3.90 -11.48
C ASP A 162 1.24 -4.00 -12.29
N LYS A 163 1.32 -4.93 -13.25
CA LYS A 163 2.45 -5.05 -14.17
C LYS A 163 2.59 -3.81 -15.07
N ALA A 164 1.49 -3.28 -15.59
CA ALA A 164 1.50 -2.04 -16.37
C ALA A 164 2.00 -0.85 -15.54
N ILE A 165 1.55 -0.74 -14.28
CA ILE A 165 2.02 0.29 -13.34
C ILE A 165 3.54 0.14 -13.11
N ALA A 166 4.04 -1.08 -12.96
CA ALA A 166 5.48 -1.32 -12.81
C ALA A 166 6.29 -0.91 -14.05
N TYR A 167 5.78 -1.17 -15.26
CA TYR A 167 6.38 -0.66 -16.50
C TYR A 167 6.38 0.87 -16.57
N ILE A 168 5.29 1.53 -16.15
CA ILE A 168 5.22 2.99 -16.09
C ILE A 168 6.27 3.53 -15.12
N ALA A 169 6.37 2.96 -13.91
CA ALA A 169 7.37 3.36 -12.92
C ALA A 169 8.80 3.24 -13.47
N LYS A 170 9.11 2.13 -14.17
CA LYS A 170 10.38 1.94 -14.88
C LYS A 170 10.60 3.00 -15.96
N GLY A 171 9.57 3.37 -16.72
CA GLY A 171 9.65 4.45 -17.72
C GLY A 171 9.95 5.81 -17.08
N VAL A 172 9.24 6.17 -16.01
CA VAL A 172 9.40 7.43 -15.28
C VAL A 172 10.83 7.61 -14.76
N ARG A 173 11.46 6.51 -14.30
CA ARG A 173 12.86 6.51 -13.86
C ARG A 173 13.84 7.03 -14.92
N PHE A 174 13.55 6.86 -16.20
CA PHE A 174 14.39 7.33 -17.32
C PHE A 174 13.95 8.69 -17.89
N MET A 175 12.85 9.28 -17.38
CA MET A 175 12.40 10.61 -17.84
C MET A 175 13.27 11.75 -17.32
N ASN A 176 13.86 11.58 -16.13
CA ASN A 176 14.75 12.57 -15.53
C ASN A 176 16.21 12.07 -15.61
N PRO A 177 17.15 12.90 -16.08
CA PRO A 177 18.56 12.55 -16.04
C PRO A 177 18.99 12.26 -14.59
N PRO A 178 19.81 11.22 -14.35
CA PRO A 178 20.19 10.80 -13.01
C PRO A 178 21.08 11.81 -12.26
N TRP A 179 21.48 12.91 -12.90
CA TRP A 179 22.44 13.88 -12.41
C TRP A 179 22.08 15.31 -12.84
N PRO A 180 22.34 16.33 -12.01
CA PRO A 180 22.36 17.70 -12.48
C PRO A 180 23.63 17.89 -13.32
N PHE A 181 23.50 18.49 -14.50
CA PHE A 181 24.61 19.21 -15.13
C PHE A 181 24.78 20.55 -14.40
#